data_AF-A0A2A7UM54-F1
#
_entry.id   AF-A0A2A7UM54-F1
#
_cell.length_a   1.000
_cell.length_b   1.000
_cell.length_c   1.000
_cell.angle_alpha   90.00
_cell.angle_beta   90.00
_cell.angle_gamma   90.00
#
_symmetry.space_group_name_H-M   'P 1'
#
loop_
_entity.id
_entity.type
_entity.pdbx_description
1 polymer ?
#
loop_
_entity_poly.entity_id
_entity_poly.type
_entity_poly.pdbx_seq_one_letter_code
_entity_poly.pdbx_strand_id
1 'polypeptide(L)'
;MINRFLVHAARWWTAQWTADSFEKFEDVIDLELGDSASREFLTRTSSSVIRYHWASRMICKEIGNQIQQDPGYRAVFPEFTAANIDRCLNLCWQDGQLAVAMTPWTDPATPFAQHVALKAGALADRPFPEIALSTEMDKRPWIAFADGIAPIALGSVAFAMDRALLAAVDDRLLAHRDHRSTPVLDKGELYERVAQACINNALATLTGPQPSRPLTIRIPGENRPDIDCAGIGHTVEFIGEVKAMAAPLRINSAASAFEEQISKVISQLRKRLDAIDSNTPILDGNKNAHFGSRQTVGLGVVLNTYSGSLTTPSMLNLLPSVVVSDRIAVADLHAWILVLSAMDSYDDIRAYFRFRAQLLDMDVSVIDECDIALTYFRPDRDKYLMRCQQTREEAIDSDPYLILPAMYIDGATASACPRPTDPRTWRRQFYNSAQEVPRFGG
;
A
#
# COMPACT_ATOMS: atom_id res chain seq x y z
N MET A 1 -11.45 -31.38 4.35
CA MET A 1 -10.58 -32.04 3.34
C MET A 1 -9.87 -31.02 2.45
N ILE A 2 -10.57 -29.97 2.00
CA ILE A 2 -10.02 -28.82 1.22
C ILE A 2 -8.89 -28.07 1.96
N ASN A 3 -8.99 -27.83 3.28
CA ASN A 3 -7.91 -27.19 4.05
C ASN A 3 -6.60 -28.01 4.08
N ARG A 4 -6.68 -29.34 4.03
CA ARG A 4 -5.47 -30.17 3.90
C ARG A 4 -4.92 -30.09 2.48
N PHE A 5 -5.77 -30.08 1.45
CA PHE A 5 -5.33 -29.92 0.06
C PHE A 5 -4.62 -28.57 -0.16
N LEU A 6 -5.17 -27.45 0.33
CA LEU A 6 -4.54 -26.13 0.19
C LEU A 6 -3.23 -26.01 0.97
N VAL A 7 -3.16 -26.57 2.17
CA VAL A 7 -1.91 -26.60 2.95
C VAL A 7 -0.87 -27.53 2.31
N HIS A 8 -1.28 -28.66 1.74
CA HIS A 8 -0.39 -29.57 1.02
C HIS A 8 0.04 -29.02 -0.34
N ALA A 9 -0.83 -28.29 -1.04
CA ALA A 9 -0.53 -27.62 -2.30
C ALA A 9 0.40 -26.43 -2.06
N ALA A 10 0.16 -25.59 -1.05
CA ALA A 10 1.08 -24.53 -0.65
C ALA A 10 2.45 -25.10 -0.25
N ARG A 11 2.50 -26.18 0.54
CA ARG A 11 3.76 -26.85 0.91
C ARG A 11 4.47 -27.50 -0.28
N TRP A 12 3.73 -28.13 -1.19
CA TRP A 12 4.29 -28.73 -2.39
C TRP A 12 4.78 -27.66 -3.37
N TRP A 13 4.09 -26.52 -3.48
CA TRP A 13 4.51 -25.38 -4.28
C TRP A 13 5.72 -24.66 -3.70
N THR A 14 5.76 -24.40 -2.40
CA THR A 14 6.96 -23.85 -1.76
C THR A 14 8.15 -24.81 -1.92
N ALA A 15 7.96 -26.12 -1.71
CA ALA A 15 9.04 -27.10 -1.85
C ALA A 15 9.53 -27.28 -3.30
N GLN A 16 8.62 -27.35 -4.28
CA GLN A 16 8.97 -27.44 -5.70
C GLN A 16 9.69 -26.17 -6.15
N TRP A 17 9.20 -25.00 -5.73
CA TRP A 17 9.83 -23.74 -6.08
C TRP A 17 11.19 -23.54 -5.39
N THR A 18 11.35 -23.94 -4.13
CA THR A 18 12.67 -23.96 -3.46
C THR A 18 13.62 -24.93 -4.18
N ALA A 19 13.15 -26.10 -4.62
CA ALA A 19 13.96 -27.04 -5.39
C ALA A 19 14.40 -26.47 -6.76
N ASP A 20 13.48 -25.82 -7.48
CA ASP A 20 13.75 -25.21 -8.79
C ASP A 20 14.67 -23.96 -8.69
N SER A 21 14.63 -23.25 -7.56
CA SER A 21 15.50 -22.10 -7.26
C SER A 21 16.90 -22.53 -6.82
N PHE A 22 17.06 -23.70 -6.18
CA PHE A 22 18.37 -24.24 -5.81
C PHE A 22 19.13 -24.85 -7.00
N GLU A 23 18.44 -25.27 -8.07
CA GLU A 23 19.06 -25.95 -9.21
C GLU A 23 19.78 -24.99 -10.19
N LYS A 24 19.76 -23.67 -9.98
CA LYS A 24 20.20 -22.71 -11.02
C LYS A 24 21.22 -21.60 -10.70
N PHE A 25 21.62 -21.30 -9.46
CA PHE A 25 22.42 -20.06 -9.26
C PHE A 25 23.53 -20.16 -8.21
N GLU A 26 24.78 -20.04 -8.69
CA GLU A 26 26.04 -20.03 -7.92
C GLU A 26 26.54 -18.62 -7.54
N ASP A 27 25.81 -17.53 -7.79
CA ASP A 27 26.25 -16.16 -7.47
C ASP A 27 25.33 -15.44 -6.47
N VAL A 28 25.91 -15.04 -5.34
CA VAL A 28 25.22 -14.66 -4.09
C VAL A 28 24.63 -13.24 -4.09
N ILE A 29 24.87 -12.42 -5.11
CA ILE A 29 24.44 -11.00 -5.12
C ILE A 29 23.13 -10.79 -5.92
N ASP A 30 22.73 -11.73 -6.78
CA ASP A 30 21.56 -11.60 -7.67
C ASP A 30 20.25 -12.22 -7.12
N LEU A 31 20.30 -12.86 -5.95
CA LEU A 31 19.18 -13.63 -5.40
C LEU A 31 17.97 -12.77 -5.04
N GLU A 32 18.12 -11.53 -4.54
CA GLU A 32 16.95 -10.72 -4.13
C GLU A 32 16.36 -9.87 -5.26
N LEU A 33 17.16 -9.53 -6.29
CA LEU A 33 16.74 -8.79 -7.49
C LEU A 33 16.15 -9.71 -8.57
N GLY A 34 16.75 -10.89 -8.75
CA GLY A 34 16.25 -11.96 -9.63
C GLY A 34 14.96 -12.62 -9.14
N ASP A 35 14.64 -12.46 -7.86
CA ASP A 35 13.52 -13.14 -7.18
C ASP A 35 12.26 -12.27 -7.01
N SER A 36 12.20 -11.09 -7.63
CA SER A 36 11.00 -10.23 -7.59
C SER A 36 9.72 -11.00 -7.99
N ALA A 37 9.83 -11.90 -8.97
CA ALA A 37 8.74 -12.77 -9.42
C ALA A 37 8.21 -13.68 -8.32
N SER A 38 9.11 -14.28 -7.55
CA SER A 38 8.74 -15.22 -6.50
C SER A 38 8.40 -14.55 -5.20
N ARG A 39 8.99 -13.38 -4.90
CA ARG A 39 8.54 -12.51 -3.81
C ARG A 39 7.12 -12.04 -4.05
N GLU A 40 6.78 -11.64 -5.27
CA GLU A 40 5.40 -11.29 -5.64
C GLU A 40 4.46 -12.52 -5.58
N PHE A 41 4.95 -13.71 -5.97
CA PHE A 41 4.17 -14.93 -5.80
C PHE A 41 3.93 -15.25 -4.32
N LEU A 42 4.96 -15.13 -3.47
CA LEU A 42 4.86 -15.32 -2.03
C LEU A 42 3.95 -14.27 -1.40
N THR A 43 4.07 -12.98 -1.73
CA THR A 43 3.18 -11.95 -1.20
C THR A 43 1.70 -12.24 -1.53
N ARG A 44 1.43 -12.83 -2.70
CA ARG A 44 0.08 -13.24 -3.12
C ARG A 44 -0.41 -14.53 -2.46
N THR A 45 0.49 -15.46 -2.14
CA THR A 45 0.12 -16.81 -1.68
C THR A 45 0.33 -17.04 -0.18
N SER A 46 1.13 -16.22 0.50
CA SER A 46 1.57 -16.45 1.87
C SER A 46 1.22 -15.33 2.88
N SER A 47 0.28 -14.43 2.55
CA SER A 47 -0.18 -13.37 3.47
C SER A 47 0.96 -12.58 4.12
N SER A 48 2.00 -12.24 3.36
CA SER A 48 3.21 -11.60 3.90
C SER A 48 3.06 -10.10 4.17
N VAL A 49 1.93 -9.50 3.79
CA VAL A 49 1.63 -8.08 3.98
C VAL A 49 0.42 -7.98 4.89
N ILE A 50 0.53 -7.15 5.94
CA ILE A 50 -0.55 -7.02 6.90
C ILE A 50 -1.64 -6.11 6.31
N ARG A 51 -2.87 -6.64 6.26
CA ARG A 51 -4.03 -5.93 5.72
C ARG A 51 -5.20 -6.05 6.69
N TYR A 52 -6.01 -5.00 6.77
CA TYR A 52 -7.29 -5.00 7.47
C TYR A 52 -8.44 -4.64 6.54
N HIS A 53 -9.56 -5.35 6.68
CA HIS A 53 -10.75 -5.11 5.86
C HIS A 53 -11.29 -3.69 6.06
N TRP A 54 -11.27 -3.16 7.28
CA TRP A 54 -11.75 -1.80 7.56
C TRP A 54 -10.92 -0.72 6.84
N ALA A 55 -9.60 -0.91 6.70
CA ALA A 55 -8.72 0.04 6.03
C ALA A 55 -8.92 -0.02 4.51
N SER A 56 -9.02 -1.24 3.93
CA SER A 56 -9.36 -1.41 2.51
C SER A 56 -10.74 -0.81 2.18
N ARG A 57 -11.75 -1.09 3.02
CA ARG A 57 -13.10 -0.53 2.89
C ARG A 57 -13.09 1.00 2.96
N MET A 58 -12.26 1.58 3.82
CA MET A 58 -12.11 3.03 3.93
C MET A 58 -11.56 3.64 2.62
N ILE A 59 -10.49 3.07 2.05
CA ILE A 59 -9.93 3.52 0.76
C ILE A 59 -10.96 3.38 -0.36
N CYS A 60 -11.57 2.21 -0.50
CA CYS A 60 -12.50 1.91 -1.58
C CYS A 60 -13.73 2.82 -1.54
N LYS A 61 -14.31 3.04 -0.36
CA LYS A 61 -15.46 3.94 -0.23
C LYS A 61 -15.09 5.37 -0.52
N GLU A 62 -13.88 5.79 -0.17
CA GLU A 62 -13.43 7.15 -0.45
C GLU A 62 -13.23 7.38 -1.95
N ILE A 63 -12.76 6.38 -2.72
CA ILE A 63 -12.78 6.43 -4.19
C ILE A 63 -14.20 6.71 -4.70
N GLY A 64 -15.20 5.96 -4.20
CA GLY A 64 -16.60 6.17 -4.56
C GLY A 64 -17.14 7.53 -4.14
N ASN A 65 -16.77 8.04 -2.97
CA ASN A 65 -17.16 9.38 -2.50
C ASN A 65 -16.63 10.46 -3.43
N GLN A 66 -15.33 10.42 -3.76
CA GLN A 66 -14.68 11.42 -4.63
C GLN A 66 -15.30 11.41 -6.03
N ILE A 67 -15.56 10.22 -6.60
CA ILE A 67 -16.24 10.09 -7.89
C ILE A 67 -17.67 10.65 -7.84
N GLN A 68 -18.42 10.37 -6.77
CA GLN A 68 -19.81 10.79 -6.64
C GLN A 68 -19.96 12.30 -6.42
N GLN A 69 -19.01 12.92 -5.72
CA GLN A 69 -19.02 14.35 -5.40
C GLN A 69 -18.58 15.21 -6.58
N ASP A 70 -17.70 14.69 -7.44
CA ASP A 70 -17.20 15.40 -8.62
C ASP A 70 -18.12 15.16 -9.83
N PRO A 71 -18.80 16.20 -10.37
CA PRO A 71 -19.73 16.03 -11.49
C PRO A 71 -19.08 15.46 -12.75
N GLY A 72 -17.79 15.73 -12.98
CA GLY A 72 -17.04 15.22 -14.12
C GLY A 72 -16.84 13.72 -14.03
N TYR A 73 -16.33 13.24 -12.88
CA TYR A 73 -16.21 11.81 -12.63
C TYR A 73 -17.56 11.11 -12.61
N ARG A 74 -18.57 11.66 -11.92
CA ARG A 74 -19.90 11.06 -11.81
C ARG A 74 -20.58 10.82 -13.16
N ALA A 75 -20.41 11.73 -14.12
CA ALA A 75 -20.98 11.58 -15.46
C ALA A 75 -20.39 10.37 -16.20
N VAL A 76 -19.09 10.10 -16.00
CA VAL A 76 -18.38 8.98 -16.63
C VAL A 76 -18.57 7.68 -15.86
N PHE A 77 -18.68 7.75 -14.53
CA PHE A 77 -18.69 6.63 -13.60
C PHE A 77 -19.94 6.61 -12.69
N PRO A 78 -21.17 6.56 -13.24
CA PRO A 78 -22.39 6.70 -12.44
C PRO A 78 -22.59 5.58 -11.41
N GLU A 79 -21.99 4.41 -11.63
CA GLU A 79 -22.13 3.24 -10.76
C GLU A 79 -21.06 3.16 -9.66
N PHE A 80 -19.97 3.94 -9.75
CA PHE A 80 -18.88 3.98 -8.78
C PHE A 80 -19.26 4.85 -7.58
N THR A 81 -20.32 4.43 -6.87
CA THR A 81 -20.77 5.08 -5.65
C THR A 81 -20.22 4.37 -4.43
N ALA A 82 -20.04 5.10 -3.33
CA ALA A 82 -19.63 4.50 -2.07
C ALA A 82 -20.61 3.41 -1.59
N ALA A 83 -21.90 3.53 -1.89
CA ALA A 83 -22.92 2.55 -1.53
C ALA A 83 -22.77 1.23 -2.32
N ASN A 84 -22.54 1.29 -3.63
CA ASN A 84 -22.33 0.09 -4.45
C ASN A 84 -21.03 -0.62 -4.09
N ILE A 85 -19.95 0.15 -3.89
CA ILE A 85 -18.66 -0.38 -3.44
C ILE A 85 -18.79 -1.10 -2.09
N ASP A 86 -19.45 -0.47 -1.12
CA ASP A 86 -19.69 -1.04 0.21
C ASP A 86 -20.51 -2.33 0.12
N ARG A 87 -21.51 -2.37 -0.75
CA ARG A 87 -22.34 -3.55 -1.00
C ARG A 87 -21.51 -4.70 -1.58
N CYS A 88 -20.62 -4.45 -2.54
CA CYS A 88 -19.72 -5.47 -3.08
C CYS A 88 -18.75 -6.03 -2.03
N LEU A 89 -18.18 -5.18 -1.17
CA LEU A 89 -17.34 -5.63 -0.07
C LEU A 89 -18.13 -6.50 0.93
N ASN A 90 -19.37 -6.12 1.25
CA ASN A 90 -20.23 -6.90 2.14
C ASN A 90 -20.65 -8.24 1.53
N LEU A 91 -20.88 -8.31 0.21
CA LEU A 91 -21.17 -9.58 -0.48
C LEU A 91 -19.96 -10.51 -0.40
N CYS A 92 -18.75 -10.01 -0.71
CA CYS A 92 -17.51 -10.77 -0.57
C CYS A 92 -17.32 -11.30 0.87
N TRP A 93 -17.62 -10.46 1.86
CA TRP A 93 -17.58 -10.86 3.26
C TRP A 93 -18.52 -12.04 3.56
N GLN A 94 -19.77 -11.97 3.08
CA GLN A 94 -20.77 -13.00 3.29
C GLN A 94 -20.37 -14.35 2.65
N ASP A 95 -19.78 -14.32 1.45
CA ASP A 95 -19.28 -15.53 0.79
C ASP A 95 -18.19 -16.24 1.58
N GLY A 96 -17.23 -15.45 2.09
CA GLY A 96 -16.12 -15.96 2.89
C GLY A 96 -16.57 -16.66 4.19
N GLN A 97 -17.75 -16.31 4.70
CA GLN A 97 -18.35 -16.97 5.87
C GLN A 97 -19.10 -18.26 5.51
N LEU A 98 -19.59 -18.41 4.28
CA LEU A 98 -20.51 -19.49 3.89
C LEU A 98 -19.81 -20.72 3.29
N ALA A 99 -18.56 -20.61 2.81
CA ALA A 99 -17.60 -21.68 2.49
C ALA A 99 -18.10 -23.01 1.85
N VAL A 100 -19.28 -23.04 1.22
CA VAL A 100 -19.91 -24.30 0.75
C VAL A 100 -20.08 -24.37 -0.77
N ALA A 101 -20.19 -23.25 -1.48
CA ALA A 101 -20.02 -23.17 -2.95
C ALA A 101 -20.01 -21.71 -3.39
N MET A 102 -19.12 -21.34 -4.32
CA MET A 102 -19.20 -20.04 -5.01
C MET A 102 -20.51 -19.99 -5.79
N THR A 103 -21.47 -19.17 -5.33
CA THR A 103 -22.74 -18.98 -6.01
C THR A 103 -22.73 -17.59 -6.64
N PRO A 104 -22.82 -17.47 -7.98
CA PRO A 104 -22.87 -16.17 -8.63
C PRO A 104 -24.03 -15.32 -8.09
N TRP A 105 -23.75 -14.06 -7.76
CA TRP A 105 -24.77 -13.14 -7.28
C TRP A 105 -25.46 -12.39 -8.42
N THR A 106 -26.78 -12.22 -8.30
CA THR A 106 -27.64 -11.42 -9.18
C THR A 106 -28.00 -10.06 -8.55
N ASP A 107 -27.13 -9.51 -7.71
CA ASP A 107 -27.42 -8.31 -6.90
C ASP A 107 -27.51 -7.02 -7.75
N PRO A 108 -28.30 -6.00 -7.40
CA PRO A 108 -28.30 -4.71 -8.12
C PRO A 108 -26.95 -3.97 -8.18
N ALA A 109 -25.97 -4.31 -7.34
CA ALA A 109 -24.59 -3.82 -7.45
C ALA A 109 -23.73 -4.58 -8.49
N THR A 110 -24.28 -5.61 -9.13
CA THR A 110 -23.62 -6.39 -10.19
C THR A 110 -23.12 -5.55 -11.37
N PRO A 111 -23.84 -4.52 -11.86
CA PRO A 111 -23.32 -3.64 -12.91
C PRO A 111 -21.99 -2.98 -12.55
N PHE A 112 -21.84 -2.51 -11.31
CA PHE A 112 -20.58 -1.95 -10.84
C PHE A 112 -19.46 -3.01 -10.84
N ALA A 113 -19.74 -4.20 -10.30
CA ALA A 113 -18.73 -5.25 -10.23
C ALA A 113 -18.31 -5.78 -11.61
N GLN A 114 -19.17 -5.65 -12.64
CA GLN A 114 -18.79 -5.96 -14.02
C GLN A 114 -17.64 -5.07 -14.53
N HIS A 115 -17.48 -3.84 -14.01
CA HIS A 115 -16.34 -2.97 -14.36
C HIS A 115 -15.00 -3.49 -13.83
N VAL A 116 -15.03 -4.36 -12.83
CA VAL A 116 -13.87 -4.96 -12.17
C VAL A 116 -13.87 -6.48 -12.31
N ALA A 117 -14.56 -7.03 -13.30
CA ALA A 117 -14.67 -8.46 -13.54
C ALA A 117 -14.02 -8.92 -14.86
N LEU A 118 -13.54 -10.17 -14.87
CA LEU A 118 -13.23 -10.93 -16.08
C LEU A 118 -14.41 -11.81 -16.47
N LYS A 119 -14.60 -12.08 -17.76
CA LYS A 119 -15.57 -13.08 -18.20
C LYS A 119 -15.11 -14.47 -17.79
N ALA A 120 -16.04 -15.33 -17.38
CA ALA A 120 -15.76 -16.74 -17.13
C ALA A 120 -15.11 -17.37 -18.38
N GLY A 121 -14.00 -18.08 -18.18
CA GLY A 121 -13.23 -18.70 -19.27
C GLY A 121 -12.26 -17.78 -20.02
N ALA A 122 -12.21 -16.47 -19.73
CA ALA A 122 -11.34 -15.52 -20.44
C ALA A 122 -9.83 -15.84 -20.36
N LEU A 123 -9.41 -16.61 -19.36
CA LEU A 123 -8.03 -17.04 -19.15
C LEU A 123 -7.82 -18.55 -19.36
N ALA A 124 -8.81 -19.27 -19.90
CA ALA A 124 -8.78 -20.75 -19.98
C ALA A 124 -7.60 -21.30 -20.79
N ASP A 125 -7.15 -20.56 -21.80
CA ASP A 125 -6.05 -20.98 -22.69
C ASP A 125 -4.66 -20.56 -22.18
N ARG A 126 -4.57 -19.89 -21.02
CA ARG A 126 -3.29 -19.44 -20.45
C ARG A 126 -2.77 -20.44 -19.40
N PRO A 127 -1.48 -20.80 -19.42
CA PRO A 127 -0.89 -21.63 -18.39
C PRO A 127 -1.03 -21.01 -17.00
N PHE A 128 -1.32 -21.84 -15.98
CA PHE A 128 -1.46 -21.39 -14.60
C PHE A 128 -0.27 -20.53 -14.09
N PRO A 129 1.01 -20.87 -14.35
CA PRO A 129 2.13 -20.04 -13.88
C PRO A 129 2.11 -18.62 -14.43
N GLU A 130 1.64 -18.43 -15.67
CA GLU A 130 1.51 -17.10 -16.27
C GLU A 130 0.40 -16.29 -15.57
N ILE A 131 -0.72 -16.95 -15.25
CA ILE A 131 -1.85 -16.32 -14.55
C ILE A 131 -1.46 -15.98 -13.11
N ALA A 132 -0.79 -16.89 -12.39
CA ALA A 132 -0.41 -16.71 -11.00
C ALA A 132 0.54 -15.51 -10.78
N LEU A 133 1.39 -15.23 -11.76
CA LEU A 133 2.32 -14.10 -11.77
C LEU A 133 1.73 -12.83 -12.41
N SER A 134 0.52 -12.89 -12.96
CA SER A 134 -0.13 -11.77 -13.63
C SER A 134 -0.85 -10.84 -12.66
N THR A 135 -0.79 -9.53 -12.87
CA THR A 135 -1.57 -8.55 -12.08
C THR A 135 -3.07 -8.53 -12.41
N GLU A 136 -3.53 -9.39 -13.33
CA GLU A 136 -4.95 -9.46 -13.72
C GLU A 136 -5.88 -9.76 -12.55
N MET A 137 -5.47 -10.63 -11.61
CA MET A 137 -6.28 -10.93 -10.42
C MET A 137 -6.46 -9.71 -9.49
N ASP A 138 -5.47 -8.82 -9.44
CA ASP A 138 -5.54 -7.58 -8.66
C ASP A 138 -6.39 -6.51 -9.35
N LYS A 139 -6.37 -6.47 -10.69
CA LYS A 139 -7.14 -5.51 -11.50
C LYS A 139 -8.60 -5.93 -11.68
N ARG A 140 -8.86 -7.23 -11.66
CA ARG A 140 -10.15 -7.84 -11.95
C ARG A 140 -10.45 -9.00 -10.99
N PRO A 141 -10.69 -8.73 -9.70
CA PRO A 141 -10.84 -9.77 -8.68
C PRO A 141 -12.22 -10.46 -8.71
N TRP A 142 -13.03 -10.21 -9.75
CA TRP A 142 -14.36 -10.76 -9.95
C TRP A 142 -14.43 -11.57 -11.25
N ILE A 143 -15.28 -12.60 -11.29
CA ILE A 143 -15.65 -13.34 -12.49
C ILE A 143 -17.12 -13.09 -12.80
N ALA A 144 -17.40 -12.67 -14.03
CA ALA A 144 -18.73 -12.54 -14.58
C ALA A 144 -19.15 -13.85 -15.28
N PHE A 145 -20.20 -14.47 -14.76
CA PHE A 145 -20.93 -15.57 -15.36
C PHE A 145 -22.16 -15.04 -16.12
N ALA A 146 -22.86 -15.92 -16.83
CA ALA A 146 -24.08 -15.54 -17.56
C ALA A 146 -25.21 -15.08 -16.61
N ASP A 147 -25.23 -15.60 -15.39
CA ASP A 147 -26.27 -15.47 -14.38
C ASP A 147 -25.81 -14.73 -13.12
N GLY A 148 -24.58 -14.20 -13.09
CA GLY A 148 -24.13 -13.41 -11.93
C GLY A 148 -22.62 -13.18 -11.88
N ILE A 149 -22.14 -12.74 -10.72
CA ILE A 149 -20.73 -12.52 -10.44
C ILE A 149 -20.26 -13.32 -9.22
N ALA A 150 -19.01 -13.75 -9.23
CA ALA A 150 -18.38 -14.35 -8.06
C ALA A 150 -16.95 -13.82 -7.87
N PRO A 151 -16.46 -13.66 -6.63
CA PRO A 151 -15.07 -13.28 -6.40
C PRO A 151 -14.12 -14.43 -6.78
N ILE A 152 -13.04 -14.13 -7.50
CA ILE A 152 -11.99 -15.13 -7.81
C ILE A 152 -11.03 -15.33 -6.63
N ALA A 153 -10.82 -14.26 -5.85
CA ALA A 153 -9.94 -14.22 -4.70
C ALA A 153 -10.58 -13.33 -3.62
N LEU A 154 -11.20 -13.97 -2.62
CA LEU A 154 -11.86 -13.28 -1.51
C LEU A 154 -10.91 -12.30 -0.80
N GLY A 155 -9.62 -12.67 -0.67
CA GLY A 155 -8.61 -11.79 -0.09
C GLY A 155 -8.38 -10.52 -0.90
N SER A 156 -8.25 -10.61 -2.22
CA SER A 156 -8.04 -9.44 -3.09
C SER A 156 -9.24 -8.49 -3.05
N VAL A 157 -10.46 -9.02 -3.02
CA VAL A 157 -11.67 -8.20 -2.89
C VAL A 157 -11.80 -7.59 -1.48
N ALA A 158 -11.57 -8.36 -0.42
CA ALA A 158 -11.73 -7.87 0.95
C ALA A 158 -10.62 -6.90 1.40
N PHE A 159 -9.40 -7.06 0.88
CA PHE A 159 -8.23 -6.37 1.43
C PHE A 159 -7.50 -5.44 0.45
N ALA A 160 -7.77 -5.52 -0.86
CA ALA A 160 -7.01 -4.80 -1.89
C ALA A 160 -7.84 -4.36 -3.13
N MET A 161 -9.16 -4.21 -2.99
CA MET A 161 -10.05 -3.88 -4.12
C MET A 161 -9.76 -2.49 -4.71
N ASP A 162 -9.10 -1.60 -3.97
CA ASP A 162 -8.67 -0.27 -4.43
C ASP A 162 -7.86 -0.31 -5.73
N ARG A 163 -7.01 -1.34 -5.91
CA ARG A 163 -6.25 -1.57 -7.15
C ARG A 163 -7.17 -1.82 -8.34
N ALA A 164 -8.19 -2.66 -8.15
CA ALA A 164 -9.19 -2.96 -9.17
C ALA A 164 -10.01 -1.73 -9.55
N LEU A 165 -10.40 -0.92 -8.56
CA LEU A 165 -11.16 0.31 -8.78
C LEU A 165 -10.39 1.31 -9.62
N LEU A 166 -9.14 1.59 -9.25
CA LEU A 166 -8.30 2.53 -9.99
C LEU A 166 -7.94 2.01 -11.38
N ALA A 167 -7.75 0.69 -11.54
CA ALA A 167 -7.57 0.08 -12.87
C ALA A 167 -8.82 0.25 -13.75
N ALA A 168 -10.01 0.02 -13.21
CA ALA A 168 -11.26 0.25 -13.94
C ALA A 168 -11.50 1.73 -14.29
N VAL A 169 -11.09 2.65 -13.41
CA VAL A 169 -11.08 4.09 -13.73
C VAL A 169 -10.13 4.38 -14.89
N ASP A 170 -8.91 3.87 -14.85
CA ASP A 170 -7.89 4.08 -15.89
C ASP A 170 -8.38 3.62 -17.27
N ASP A 171 -8.86 2.38 -17.36
CA ASP A 171 -9.31 1.76 -18.61
C ASP A 171 -10.45 2.57 -19.25
N ARG A 172 -11.37 3.08 -18.43
CA ARG A 172 -12.51 3.87 -18.89
C ARG A 172 -12.11 5.30 -19.25
N LEU A 173 -11.22 5.94 -18.49
CA LEU A 173 -10.67 7.25 -18.84
C LEU A 173 -9.90 7.19 -20.16
N LEU A 174 -9.13 6.14 -20.41
CA LEU A 174 -8.46 5.90 -21.69
C LEU A 174 -9.47 5.80 -22.84
N ALA A 175 -10.53 5.01 -22.68
CA ALA A 175 -11.59 4.90 -23.68
C ALA A 175 -12.34 6.23 -23.94
N HIS A 176 -12.44 7.11 -22.94
CA HIS A 176 -13.08 8.42 -23.06
C HIS A 176 -12.16 9.51 -23.65
N ARG A 177 -10.82 9.40 -23.53
CA ARG A 177 -9.87 10.38 -24.08
C ARG A 177 -9.90 10.46 -25.61
N ASP A 178 -10.35 9.39 -26.29
CA ASP A 178 -10.55 9.39 -27.74
C ASP A 178 -11.73 10.30 -28.19
N HIS A 179 -12.56 10.76 -27.25
CA HIS A 179 -13.70 11.64 -27.48
C HIS A 179 -13.44 13.06 -26.92
N ARG A 180 -12.72 13.87 -27.72
CA ARG A 180 -12.11 15.21 -27.51
C ARG A 180 -12.88 16.35 -26.78
N SER A 181 -13.81 16.12 -25.85
CA SER A 181 -14.70 17.19 -25.35
C SER A 181 -14.94 17.25 -23.84
N THR A 182 -14.24 16.45 -23.02
CA THR A 182 -14.45 16.41 -21.56
C THR A 182 -13.25 17.03 -20.84
N PRO A 183 -13.43 17.74 -19.70
CA PRO A 183 -12.31 18.10 -18.82
C PRO A 183 -11.40 16.89 -18.59
N VAL A 184 -10.09 17.12 -18.57
CA VAL A 184 -9.07 16.07 -18.43
C VAL A 184 -9.19 15.48 -17.03
N LEU A 185 -10.06 14.49 -16.88
CA LEU A 185 -10.11 13.65 -15.69
C LEU A 185 -8.81 12.86 -15.61
N ASP A 186 -8.26 12.76 -14.40
CA ASP A 186 -6.96 12.15 -14.17
C ASP A 186 -6.98 11.20 -12.96
N LYS A 187 -6.62 9.94 -13.20
CA LYS A 187 -6.55 8.91 -12.16
C LYS A 187 -5.59 9.32 -11.03
N GLY A 188 -4.49 10.02 -11.36
CA GLY A 188 -3.55 10.54 -10.38
C GLY A 188 -4.24 11.47 -9.40
N GLU A 189 -4.89 12.52 -9.92
CA GLU A 189 -5.64 13.49 -9.10
C GLU A 189 -6.71 12.81 -8.23
N LEU A 190 -7.46 11.84 -8.77
CA LEU A 190 -8.44 11.08 -7.99
C LEU A 190 -7.77 10.38 -6.80
N TYR A 191 -6.66 9.68 -7.03
CA TYR A 191 -5.96 8.96 -5.97
C TYR A 191 -5.31 9.88 -4.94
N GLU A 192 -4.80 11.05 -5.35
CA GLU A 192 -4.31 12.08 -4.43
C GLU A 192 -5.42 12.55 -3.47
N ARG A 193 -6.63 12.82 -4.00
CA ARG A 193 -7.79 13.23 -3.18
C ARG A 193 -8.16 12.14 -2.17
N VAL A 194 -8.19 10.88 -2.62
CA VAL A 194 -8.47 9.71 -1.77
C VAL A 194 -7.42 9.54 -0.68
N ALA A 195 -6.13 9.61 -1.03
CA ALA A 195 -5.03 9.47 -0.09
C ALA A 195 -5.04 10.58 0.97
N GLN A 196 -5.23 11.83 0.57
CA GLN A 196 -5.39 12.96 1.51
C GLN A 196 -6.56 12.72 2.48
N ALA A 197 -7.74 12.39 1.97
CA ALA A 197 -8.92 12.13 2.80
C ALA A 197 -8.69 10.95 3.77
N CYS A 198 -8.06 9.87 3.30
CA CYS A 198 -7.79 8.70 4.13
C CYS A 198 -6.74 8.98 5.22
N ILE A 199 -5.63 9.65 4.88
CA ILE A 199 -4.58 10.00 5.84
C ILE A 199 -5.11 10.94 6.92
N ASN A 200 -5.86 11.98 6.53
CA ASN A 200 -6.48 12.89 7.50
C ASN A 200 -7.46 12.18 8.41
N ASN A 201 -8.20 11.20 7.88
CA ASN A 201 -9.15 10.45 8.68
C ASN A 201 -8.43 9.44 9.60
N ALA A 202 -7.29 8.88 9.20
CA ALA A 202 -6.41 8.09 10.08
C ALA A 202 -5.83 8.95 11.23
N LEU A 203 -5.54 10.22 10.95
CA LEU A 203 -5.01 11.19 11.91
C LEU A 203 -6.09 12.09 12.53
N ALA A 204 -7.38 11.71 12.48
CA ALA A 204 -8.49 12.59 12.82
C ALA A 204 -8.45 13.16 14.25
N THR A 205 -7.74 12.50 15.17
CA THR A 205 -7.51 12.98 16.54
C THR A 205 -6.45 14.09 16.63
N LEU A 206 -5.59 14.22 15.63
CA LEU A 206 -4.46 15.16 15.56
C LEU A 206 -4.68 16.27 14.54
N THR A 207 -5.40 15.97 13.46
CA THR A 207 -5.66 16.91 12.38
C THR A 207 -6.94 17.70 12.65
N GLY A 208 -6.82 19.02 12.68
CA GLY A 208 -7.97 19.93 12.65
C GLY A 208 -8.62 19.99 11.26
N PRO A 209 -9.54 20.94 11.04
CA PRO A 209 -10.09 21.23 9.72
C PRO A 209 -8.97 21.44 8.71
N GLN A 210 -9.02 20.69 7.60
CA GLN A 210 -7.96 20.72 6.61
C GLN A 210 -8.13 21.90 5.65
N PRO A 211 -7.02 22.53 5.22
CA PRO A 211 -7.09 23.67 4.30
C PRO A 211 -7.62 23.25 2.93
N SER A 212 -8.18 24.22 2.21
CA SER A 212 -8.71 23.99 0.87
C SER A 212 -7.60 23.64 -0.12
N ARG A 213 -7.88 22.70 -1.02
CA ARG A 213 -7.02 22.42 -2.18
C ARG A 213 -7.19 23.52 -3.26
N PRO A 214 -6.22 23.69 -4.17
CA PRO A 214 -4.91 23.02 -4.22
C PRO A 214 -3.93 23.55 -3.17
N LEU A 215 -2.99 22.69 -2.75
CA LEU A 215 -1.85 23.09 -1.92
C LEU A 215 -0.62 23.25 -2.81
N THR A 216 0.04 24.40 -2.73
CA THR A 216 1.13 24.76 -3.67
C THR A 216 2.30 25.40 -2.93
N ILE A 217 3.54 25.11 -3.31
CA ILE A 217 4.74 25.71 -2.71
C ILE A 217 5.66 26.28 -3.79
N ARG A 218 5.93 27.59 -3.81
CA ARG A 218 6.69 28.17 -4.95
C ARG A 218 8.18 27.87 -4.89
N ILE A 219 8.65 26.95 -5.74
CA ILE A 219 10.07 26.62 -5.89
C ILE A 219 10.62 27.28 -7.17
N PRO A 220 11.70 28.07 -7.09
CA PRO A 220 12.29 28.71 -8.27
C PRO A 220 12.66 27.68 -9.36
N GLY A 221 12.23 27.94 -10.60
CA GLY A 221 12.48 27.06 -11.74
C GLY A 221 11.47 25.91 -11.89
N GLU A 222 10.49 25.77 -10.99
CA GLU A 222 9.41 24.79 -11.12
C GLU A 222 8.05 25.45 -11.41
N ASN A 223 7.37 24.93 -12.44
CA ASN A 223 6.10 25.48 -12.91
C ASN A 223 4.87 24.86 -12.23
N ARG A 224 5.03 23.72 -11.53
CA ARG A 224 3.94 22.98 -10.83
C ARG A 224 4.39 22.28 -9.54
N PRO A 225 4.80 23.04 -8.52
CA PRO A 225 5.18 22.48 -7.23
C PRO A 225 3.93 22.27 -6.35
N ASP A 226 3.03 21.39 -6.81
CA ASP A 226 1.83 21.02 -6.07
C ASP A 226 2.19 20.07 -4.93
N ILE A 227 1.41 20.10 -3.85
CA ILE A 227 1.50 19.17 -2.73
C ILE A 227 0.22 18.34 -2.71
N ASP A 228 0.38 17.04 -2.89
CA ASP A 228 -0.73 16.11 -3.13
C ASP A 228 -1.55 15.88 -1.85
N CYS A 229 -0.84 15.77 -0.72
CA CYS A 229 -1.40 15.65 0.61
C CYS A 229 -0.59 16.45 1.64
N ALA A 230 -1.24 16.94 2.69
CA ALA A 230 -0.56 17.63 3.79
C ALA A 230 -1.42 17.59 5.06
N GLY A 231 -0.75 17.62 6.21
CA GLY A 231 -1.37 17.82 7.52
C GLY A 231 -0.89 19.14 8.09
N ILE A 232 -1.84 20.07 8.26
CA ILE A 232 -1.56 21.41 8.75
C ILE A 232 -2.26 21.58 10.10
N GLY A 233 -1.46 21.77 11.15
CA GLY A 233 -1.88 22.13 12.50
C GLY A 233 -1.62 23.62 12.77
N HIS A 234 -0.88 23.92 13.83
CA HIS A 234 -0.31 25.27 14.00
C HIS A 234 0.79 25.56 12.98
N THR A 235 1.49 24.52 12.55
CA THR A 235 2.49 24.53 11.49
C THR A 235 2.18 23.42 10.49
N VAL A 236 2.91 23.39 9.37
CA VAL A 236 2.88 22.24 8.46
C VAL A 236 3.60 21.07 9.15
N GLU A 237 2.84 20.02 9.49
CA GLU A 237 3.36 18.87 10.23
C GLU A 237 3.92 17.81 9.29
N PHE A 238 3.21 17.57 8.19
CA PHE A 238 3.68 16.74 7.09
C PHE A 238 3.23 17.27 5.73
N ILE A 239 4.00 16.93 4.71
CA ILE A 239 3.61 17.00 3.30
C ILE A 239 3.69 15.61 2.70
N GLY A 240 3.03 15.36 1.58
CA GLY A 240 3.14 14.10 0.90
C GLY A 240 3.03 14.19 -0.61
N GLU A 241 3.50 13.11 -1.23
CA GLU A 241 3.56 12.89 -2.67
C GLU A 241 2.90 11.54 -2.95
N VAL A 242 1.91 11.52 -3.83
CA VAL A 242 1.04 10.38 -4.06
C VAL A 242 1.17 9.89 -5.50
N LYS A 243 1.43 8.59 -5.69
CA LYS A 243 1.52 7.98 -7.02
C LYS A 243 0.53 6.83 -7.20
N ALA A 244 -0.39 7.00 -8.14
CA ALA A 244 -1.43 6.03 -8.53
C ALA A 244 -0.95 4.98 -9.54
N MET A 245 0.36 4.68 -9.56
CA MET A 245 0.95 3.82 -10.59
C MET A 245 0.61 2.35 -10.31
N ALA A 246 0.18 1.63 -11.34
CA ALA A 246 -0.05 0.20 -11.26
C ALA A 246 1.29 -0.55 -11.27
N ALA A 247 1.33 -1.72 -10.62
CA ALA A 247 2.47 -2.62 -10.75
C ALA A 247 2.67 -3.01 -12.23
N PRO A 248 3.92 -3.12 -12.71
CA PRO A 248 4.19 -3.53 -14.08
C PRO A 248 3.51 -4.88 -14.41
N LEU A 249 3.10 -5.05 -15.66
CA LEU A 249 2.47 -6.30 -16.13
C LEU A 249 3.39 -7.53 -16.03
N ARG A 250 4.72 -7.32 -16.05
CA ARG A 250 5.73 -8.36 -15.91
C ARG A 250 6.59 -8.08 -14.68
N ILE A 251 6.79 -9.09 -13.86
CA ILE A 251 7.47 -8.90 -12.57
C ILE A 251 8.96 -8.57 -12.74
N ASN A 252 9.58 -9.03 -13.82
CA ASN A 252 10.99 -8.74 -14.15
C ASN A 252 11.28 -7.24 -14.40
N SER A 253 10.27 -6.39 -14.52
CA SER A 253 10.43 -4.93 -14.60
C SER A 253 10.05 -4.21 -13.29
N ALA A 254 9.80 -4.93 -12.21
CA ALA A 254 9.45 -4.34 -10.92
C ALA A 254 10.59 -3.50 -10.34
N ALA A 255 11.84 -3.95 -10.48
CA ALA A 255 13.02 -3.22 -9.96
C ALA A 255 13.26 -1.89 -10.69
N SER A 256 13.21 -1.88 -12.03
CA SER A 256 13.37 -0.63 -12.80
C SER A 256 12.21 0.34 -12.60
N ALA A 257 10.97 -0.18 -12.52
CA ALA A 257 9.80 0.63 -12.20
C ALA A 257 9.88 1.20 -10.79
N PHE A 258 10.34 0.41 -9.81
CA PHE A 258 10.58 0.85 -8.45
C PHE A 258 11.62 1.98 -8.41
N GLU A 259 12.80 1.77 -9.00
CA GLU A 259 13.88 2.75 -8.99
C GLU A 259 13.41 4.08 -9.59
N GLU A 260 12.77 4.03 -10.76
CA GLU A 260 12.27 5.23 -11.44
C GLU A 260 11.20 5.96 -10.62
N GLN A 261 10.21 5.22 -10.09
CA GLN A 261 9.03 5.82 -9.49
C GLN A 261 9.31 6.31 -8.07
N ILE A 262 10.01 5.51 -7.27
CA ILE A 262 10.34 5.88 -5.88
C ILE A 262 11.36 7.01 -5.84
N SER A 263 12.35 7.02 -6.76
CA SER A 263 13.29 8.14 -6.87
C SER A 263 12.59 9.47 -7.18
N LYS A 264 11.55 9.45 -8.03
CA LYS A 264 10.73 10.65 -8.31
C LYS A 264 10.01 11.13 -7.06
N VAL A 265 9.34 10.23 -6.34
CA VAL A 265 8.62 10.56 -5.09
C VAL A 265 9.56 11.24 -4.10
N ILE A 266 10.72 10.64 -3.84
CA ILE A 266 11.68 11.13 -2.86
C ILE A 266 12.29 12.46 -3.30
N SER A 267 12.66 12.59 -4.58
CA SER A 267 13.19 13.83 -5.15
C SER A 267 12.19 14.99 -5.00
N GLN A 268 10.92 14.76 -5.33
CA GLN A 268 9.87 15.76 -5.20
C GLN A 268 9.62 16.14 -3.73
N LEU A 269 9.53 15.17 -2.82
CA LEU A 269 9.39 15.45 -1.38
C LEU A 269 10.55 16.26 -0.84
N ARG A 270 11.79 15.88 -1.17
CA ARG A 270 13.00 16.55 -0.70
C ARG A 270 13.02 18.01 -1.12
N LYS A 271 12.80 18.31 -2.40
CA LYS A 271 12.77 19.70 -2.89
C LYS A 271 11.76 20.56 -2.13
N ARG A 272 10.60 20.00 -1.80
CA ARG A 272 9.56 20.71 -1.05
C ARG A 272 9.93 20.89 0.42
N LEU A 273 10.53 19.88 1.05
CA LEU A 273 11.06 20.00 2.41
C LEU A 273 12.18 21.04 2.48
N ASP A 274 13.11 21.06 1.51
CA ASP A 274 14.19 22.05 1.41
C ASP A 274 13.63 23.48 1.23
N ALA A 275 12.55 23.64 0.47
CA ALA A 275 11.85 24.92 0.32
C ALA A 275 11.17 25.36 1.62
N ILE A 276 10.54 24.44 2.36
CA ILE A 276 9.97 24.70 3.69
C ILE A 276 11.06 25.13 4.68
N ASP A 277 12.21 24.43 4.67
CA ASP A 277 13.36 24.77 5.52
C ASP A 277 13.95 26.15 5.16
N SER A 278 13.79 26.57 3.91
CA SER A 278 14.11 27.92 3.41
C SER A 278 13.01 28.95 3.70
N ASN A 279 12.05 28.62 4.56
CA ASN A 279 10.91 29.44 4.97
C ASN A 279 9.95 29.80 3.83
N THR A 280 9.82 28.94 2.82
CA THR A 280 8.82 29.09 1.75
C THR A 280 7.49 28.52 2.24
N PRO A 281 6.40 29.31 2.28
CA PRO A 281 5.11 28.83 2.73
C PRO A 281 4.42 27.94 1.70
N ILE A 282 3.57 27.04 2.20
CA ILE A 282 2.55 26.36 1.40
C ILE A 282 1.34 27.28 1.32
N LEU A 283 0.85 27.50 0.10
CA LEU A 283 -0.36 28.27 -0.17
C LEU A 283 -1.54 27.32 -0.42
N ASP A 284 -2.63 27.53 0.31
CA ASP A 284 -3.88 26.80 0.10
C ASP A 284 -4.72 27.36 -1.07
N GLY A 285 -5.88 26.75 -1.33
CA GLY A 285 -6.80 27.16 -2.39
C GLY A 285 -7.31 28.58 -2.22
N ASN A 286 -7.35 29.08 -0.98
CA ASN A 286 -7.73 30.44 -0.62
C ASN A 286 -6.53 31.42 -0.56
N LYS A 287 -5.33 30.94 -0.91
CA LYS A 287 -4.06 31.69 -0.84
C LYS A 287 -3.61 32.06 0.57
N ASN A 288 -4.10 31.38 1.61
CA ASN A 288 -3.52 31.52 2.94
C ASN A 288 -2.17 30.82 3.00
N ALA A 289 -1.22 31.44 3.70
CA ALA A 289 0.14 30.93 3.85
C ALA A 289 0.26 30.07 5.11
N HIS A 290 0.82 28.86 4.93
CA HIS A 290 1.08 27.89 5.98
C HIS A 290 2.57 27.59 6.03
N PHE A 291 3.19 27.79 7.19
CA PHE A 291 4.64 27.63 7.37
C PHE A 291 4.94 26.32 8.08
N GLY A 292 5.94 25.59 7.57
CA GLY A 292 6.47 24.40 8.21
C GLY A 292 7.73 24.71 9.02
N SER A 293 8.46 23.66 9.35
CA SER A 293 9.76 23.76 10.00
C SER A 293 10.66 22.60 9.59
N ARG A 294 11.88 22.55 10.13
CA ARG A 294 12.76 21.38 9.99
C ARG A 294 12.18 20.09 10.57
N GLN A 295 11.10 20.18 11.35
CA GLN A 295 10.38 19.04 11.89
C GLN A 295 9.24 18.56 10.97
N THR A 296 8.97 19.25 9.86
CA THR A 296 8.01 18.78 8.85
C THR A 296 8.56 17.51 8.20
N VAL A 297 7.73 16.47 8.11
CA VAL A 297 8.09 15.18 7.47
C VAL A 297 7.41 15.01 6.11
N GLY A 298 7.97 14.16 5.26
CA GLY A 298 7.49 13.82 3.92
C GLY A 298 6.92 12.39 3.86
N LEU A 299 5.67 12.26 3.46
CA LEU A 299 4.98 10.98 3.24
C LEU A 299 4.92 10.66 1.75
N GLY A 300 5.65 9.64 1.31
CA GLY A 300 5.45 9.05 -0.01
C GLY A 300 4.34 8.01 0.05
N VAL A 301 3.29 8.18 -0.76
CA VAL A 301 2.15 7.28 -0.80
C VAL A 301 2.07 6.63 -2.16
N VAL A 302 2.12 5.30 -2.20
CA VAL A 302 2.02 4.52 -3.44
C VAL A 302 0.80 3.61 -3.42
N LEU A 303 0.40 3.10 -4.59
CA LEU A 303 -0.73 2.16 -4.71
C LEU A 303 -0.35 0.70 -4.40
N ASN A 304 0.92 0.34 -4.58
CA ASN A 304 1.39 -1.03 -4.39
C ASN A 304 2.75 -1.03 -3.69
N THR A 305 3.07 -2.16 -3.06
CA THR A 305 4.31 -2.35 -2.29
C THR A 305 5.51 -2.77 -3.15
N TYR A 306 5.35 -2.84 -4.48
CA TYR A 306 6.33 -3.37 -5.43
C TYR A 306 6.90 -4.72 -4.99
N SER A 307 6.03 -5.67 -4.59
CA SER A 307 6.45 -7.00 -4.09
C SER A 307 7.20 -6.97 -2.74
N GLY A 308 6.94 -5.97 -1.88
CA GLY A 308 7.61 -5.79 -0.58
C GLY A 308 8.95 -5.05 -0.67
N SER A 309 9.26 -4.46 -1.83
CA SER A 309 10.54 -3.77 -2.06
C SER A 309 10.69 -2.42 -1.33
N LEU A 310 9.60 -1.83 -0.82
CA LEU A 310 9.63 -0.50 -0.16
C LEU A 310 10.44 -0.46 1.15
N THR A 311 10.71 -1.61 1.77
CA THR A 311 11.43 -1.74 3.04
C THR A 311 12.63 -2.67 2.96
N THR A 312 12.95 -3.20 1.78
CA THR A 312 14.05 -4.16 1.61
C THR A 312 15.38 -3.42 1.40
N PRO A 313 16.42 -3.67 2.20
CA PRO A 313 17.72 -2.99 2.08
C PRO A 313 18.32 -3.05 0.67
N SER A 314 18.36 -4.22 0.03
CA SER A 314 18.91 -4.38 -1.34
C SER A 314 18.18 -3.53 -2.39
N MET A 315 16.86 -3.39 -2.27
CA MET A 315 16.06 -2.54 -3.15
C MET A 315 16.26 -1.05 -2.83
N LEU A 316 16.34 -0.70 -1.55
CA LEU A 316 16.61 0.67 -1.12
C LEU A 316 18.00 1.15 -1.57
N ASN A 317 18.97 0.24 -1.67
CA ASN A 317 20.32 0.52 -2.20
C ASN A 317 20.34 0.88 -3.69
N LEU A 318 19.29 0.56 -4.46
CA LEU A 318 19.13 1.05 -5.84
C LEU A 318 18.78 2.54 -5.88
N LEU A 319 18.24 3.08 -4.79
CA LEU A 319 17.80 4.47 -4.72
C LEU A 319 18.95 5.34 -4.21
N PRO A 320 18.93 6.67 -4.44
CA PRO A 320 19.95 7.56 -3.91
C PRO A 320 20.08 7.43 -2.38
N SER A 321 21.30 7.44 -1.81
CA SER A 321 21.54 7.23 -0.36
C SER A 321 20.69 8.08 0.60
N VAL A 322 20.13 9.19 0.11
CA VAL A 322 19.23 10.09 0.83
C VAL A 322 17.82 9.50 1.07
N VAL A 323 17.53 8.31 0.53
CA VAL A 323 16.27 7.58 0.72
C VAL A 323 16.07 7.09 2.15
N VAL A 324 17.16 6.71 2.83
CA VAL A 324 17.13 6.35 4.24
C VAL A 324 17.25 7.65 5.04
N SER A 325 16.12 8.34 5.19
CA SER A 325 16.02 9.61 5.92
C SER A 325 15.03 9.50 7.07
N ASP A 326 15.32 10.18 8.17
CA ASP A 326 14.40 10.36 9.30
C ASP A 326 13.27 11.36 9.01
N ARG A 327 13.23 11.96 7.81
CA ARG A 327 12.19 12.90 7.38
C ARG A 327 11.35 12.39 6.22
N ILE A 328 11.78 11.38 5.48
CA ILE A 328 11.03 10.86 4.32
C ILE A 328 10.81 9.37 4.48
N ALA A 329 9.57 8.92 4.34
CA ALA A 329 9.23 7.51 4.29
C ALA A 329 8.23 7.26 3.18
N VAL A 330 8.30 6.08 2.55
CA VAL A 330 7.41 5.68 1.45
C VAL A 330 6.76 4.35 1.80
N ALA A 331 5.43 4.30 1.75
CA ALA A 331 4.63 3.09 1.96
C ALA A 331 3.37 3.14 1.10
N ASP A 332 2.68 2.00 0.95
CA ASP A 332 1.37 2.03 0.31
C ASP A 332 0.31 2.63 1.24
N LEU A 333 -0.76 3.17 0.66
CA LEU A 333 -1.79 3.90 1.42
C LEU A 333 -2.40 3.06 2.54
N HIS A 334 -2.54 1.75 2.34
CA HIS A 334 -3.08 0.85 3.36
C HIS A 334 -2.17 0.80 4.59
N ALA A 335 -0.87 0.56 4.41
CA ALA A 335 0.10 0.56 5.50
C ALA A 335 0.09 1.93 6.21
N TRP A 336 0.07 3.04 5.46
CA TRP A 336 -0.03 4.37 6.07
C TRP A 336 -1.27 4.54 6.95
N ILE A 337 -2.44 4.08 6.51
CA ILE A 337 -3.66 4.15 7.33
C ILE A 337 -3.47 3.37 8.64
N LEU A 338 -2.92 2.15 8.60
CA LEU A 338 -2.72 1.33 9.80
C LEU A 338 -1.73 1.97 10.77
N VAL A 339 -0.58 2.41 10.24
CA VAL A 339 0.50 3.01 11.03
C VAL A 339 0.06 4.35 11.62
N LEU A 340 -0.48 5.26 10.82
CA LEU A 340 -0.87 6.60 11.26
C LEU A 340 -2.06 6.57 12.21
N SER A 341 -3.00 5.62 12.05
CA SER A 341 -4.11 5.46 13.01
C SER A 341 -3.64 5.06 14.41
N ALA A 342 -2.39 4.60 14.56
CA ALA A 342 -1.82 4.19 15.84
C ALA A 342 -1.00 5.31 16.51
N MET A 343 -0.86 6.47 15.87
CA MET A 343 0.00 7.57 16.34
C MET A 343 -0.79 8.53 17.23
N ASP A 344 -0.20 8.89 18.38
CA ASP A 344 -0.83 9.73 19.40
C ASP A 344 -0.51 11.22 19.25
N SER A 345 0.51 11.56 18.46
CA SER A 345 0.94 12.94 18.21
C SER A 345 1.83 13.04 16.97
N TYR A 346 2.05 14.26 16.44
CA TYR A 346 3.02 14.48 15.37
C TYR A 346 4.47 14.18 15.79
N ASP A 347 4.79 14.34 17.08
CA ASP A 347 6.09 13.94 17.62
C ASP A 347 6.30 12.42 17.62
N ASP A 348 5.22 11.67 17.81
CA ASP A 348 5.24 10.21 17.71
C ASP A 348 5.47 9.75 16.26
N ILE A 349 4.87 10.44 15.28
CA ILE A 349 5.15 10.20 13.85
C ILE A 349 6.63 10.47 13.54
N ARG A 350 7.18 11.58 14.04
CA ARG A 350 8.62 11.91 13.86
C ARG A 350 9.52 10.88 14.55
N ALA A 351 9.15 10.41 15.73
CA ALA A 351 9.87 9.37 16.45
C ALA A 351 9.83 8.03 15.70
N TYR A 352 8.69 7.69 15.11
CA TYR A 352 8.55 6.54 14.22
C TYR A 352 9.47 6.63 13.00
N PHE A 353 9.52 7.79 12.33
CA PHE A 353 10.41 7.99 11.18
C PHE A 353 11.89 7.84 11.55
N ARG A 354 12.32 8.39 12.69
CA ARG A 354 13.69 8.20 13.21
C ARG A 354 13.98 6.73 13.50
N PHE A 355 13.05 6.02 14.15
CA PHE A 355 13.18 4.59 14.42
C PHE A 355 13.29 3.77 13.14
N ARG A 356 12.44 4.05 12.15
CA ARG A 356 12.47 3.43 10.82
C ARG A 356 13.83 3.66 10.14
N ALA A 357 14.30 4.91 10.11
CA ALA A 357 15.58 5.25 9.50
C ALA A 357 16.74 4.52 10.18
N GLN A 358 16.75 4.41 11.51
CA GLN A 358 17.77 3.66 12.24
C GLN A 358 17.79 2.17 11.89
N LEU A 359 16.63 1.52 11.77
CA LEU A 359 16.56 0.10 11.37
C LEU A 359 17.08 -0.11 9.95
N LEU A 360 16.70 0.75 9.02
CA LEU A 360 17.10 0.64 7.62
C LEU A 360 18.58 0.99 7.42
N ASP A 361 19.12 1.97 8.17
CA ASP A 361 20.56 2.28 8.19
C ASP A 361 21.38 1.12 8.77
N MET A 362 20.77 0.28 9.61
CA MET A 362 21.33 -0.98 10.08
C MET A 362 21.16 -2.17 9.11
N ASP A 363 20.70 -1.92 7.86
CA ASP A 363 20.43 -2.96 6.85
C ASP A 363 19.51 -4.08 7.35
N VAL A 364 18.61 -3.77 8.30
CA VAL A 364 17.65 -4.74 8.81
C VAL A 364 16.66 -5.08 7.70
N SER A 365 16.62 -6.35 7.30
CA SER A 365 15.68 -6.88 6.33
C SER A 365 14.27 -6.92 6.92
N VAL A 366 13.33 -6.25 6.25
CA VAL A 366 11.93 -6.12 6.66
C VAL A 366 11.02 -6.42 5.46
N ILE A 367 9.92 -7.14 5.71
CA ILE A 367 8.98 -7.56 4.68
C ILE A 367 7.96 -6.47 4.34
N ASP A 368 7.41 -5.81 5.36
CA ASP A 368 6.39 -4.77 5.20
C ASP A 368 6.55 -3.61 6.19
N GLU A 369 6.05 -2.43 5.85
CA GLU A 369 6.08 -1.24 6.72
C GLU A 369 5.35 -1.50 8.05
N CYS A 370 4.33 -2.36 8.03
CA CYS A 370 3.62 -2.79 9.24
C CYS A 370 4.51 -3.54 10.24
N ASP A 371 5.52 -4.29 9.79
CA ASP A 371 6.47 -4.97 10.68
C ASP A 371 7.32 -3.95 11.46
N ILE A 372 7.78 -2.89 10.77
CA ILE A 372 8.52 -1.78 11.39
C ILE A 372 7.64 -1.12 12.47
N ALA A 373 6.39 -0.81 12.13
CA ALA A 373 5.44 -0.21 13.05
C ALA A 373 5.15 -1.08 14.27
N LEU A 374 4.90 -2.38 14.07
CA LEU A 374 4.68 -3.32 15.17
C LEU A 374 5.89 -3.39 16.10
N THR A 375 7.10 -3.34 15.54
CA THR A 375 8.34 -3.31 16.32
C THR A 375 8.50 -2.00 17.07
N TYR A 376 8.16 -0.86 16.45
CA TYR A 376 8.14 0.44 17.12
C TYR A 376 7.13 0.51 18.27
N PHE A 377 6.03 -0.25 18.19
CA PHE A 377 5.01 -0.31 19.25
C PHE A 377 5.35 -1.28 20.38
N ARG A 378 6.43 -2.07 20.25
CA ARG A 378 6.88 -2.98 21.29
C ARG A 378 7.32 -2.21 22.56
N PRO A 379 6.98 -2.70 23.76
CA PRO A 379 7.49 -2.14 25.01
C PRO A 379 9.02 -2.18 25.13
N ASP A 380 9.68 -3.12 24.46
CA ASP A 380 11.12 -3.36 24.50
C ASP A 380 11.86 -2.88 23.23
N ARG A 381 11.26 -2.02 22.41
CA ARG A 381 11.82 -1.58 21.12
C ARG A 381 13.25 -1.03 21.21
N ASP A 382 13.56 -0.28 22.26
CA ASP A 382 14.89 0.34 22.42
C ASP A 382 15.95 -0.74 22.71
N LYS A 383 15.58 -1.80 23.45
CA LYS A 383 16.45 -2.96 23.67
C LYS A 383 16.68 -3.74 22.39
N TYR A 384 15.65 -3.83 21.55
CA TYR A 384 15.76 -4.45 20.24
C TYR A 384 16.73 -3.68 19.33
N LEU A 385 16.57 -2.35 19.24
CA LEU A 385 17.50 -1.49 18.49
C LEU A 385 18.94 -1.64 18.97
N MET A 386 19.18 -1.58 20.29
CA MET A 386 20.52 -1.77 20.85
C MET A 386 21.11 -3.15 20.47
N ARG A 387 20.29 -4.20 20.43
CA ARG A 387 20.75 -5.53 20.01
C ARG A 387 21.13 -5.58 18.53
N CYS A 388 20.34 -4.94 17.67
CA CYS A 388 20.68 -4.82 16.25
C CYS A 388 22.00 -4.06 16.07
N GLN A 389 22.17 -2.93 16.78
CA GLN A 389 23.40 -2.14 16.76
C GLN A 389 24.61 -2.97 17.21
N GLN A 390 24.52 -3.65 18.35
CA GLN A 390 25.58 -4.53 18.85
C GLN A 390 25.93 -5.64 17.86
N THR A 391 24.92 -6.28 17.27
CA THR A 391 25.16 -7.36 16.29
C THR A 391 25.88 -6.81 15.05
N ARG A 392 25.54 -5.60 14.60
CA ARG A 392 26.22 -4.93 13.48
C ARG A 392 27.66 -4.56 13.84
N GLU A 393 27.88 -4.05 15.04
CA GLU A 393 29.22 -3.68 15.55
C GLU A 393 30.11 -4.90 15.77
N GLU A 394 29.57 -6.06 16.14
CA GLU A 394 30.32 -7.30 16.36
C GLU A 394 30.68 -8.01 15.04
N ALA A 395 29.94 -7.73 13.97
CA ALA A 395 30.08 -8.37 12.67
C ALA A 395 30.99 -7.59 11.70
N ILE A 396 32.08 -6.98 12.20
CA ILE A 396 32.97 -6.08 11.42
C ILE A 396 33.51 -6.75 10.12
N ASP A 397 33.69 -8.07 10.13
CA ASP A 397 34.24 -8.85 9.01
C ASP A 397 33.20 -9.74 8.29
N SER A 398 31.93 -9.68 8.66
CA SER A 398 30.85 -10.49 8.06
C SER A 398 29.59 -9.65 7.94
N ASP A 399 28.97 -9.57 6.77
CA ASP A 399 27.70 -8.85 6.61
C ASP A 399 26.59 -9.54 7.44
N PRO A 400 26.20 -9.02 8.63
CA PRO A 400 25.27 -9.72 9.49
C PRO A 400 23.88 -9.62 8.87
N TYR A 401 23.31 -10.76 8.48
CA TYR A 401 21.94 -10.77 7.97
C TYR A 401 20.94 -10.53 9.12
N LEU A 402 20.66 -9.25 9.40
CA LEU A 402 19.70 -8.83 10.41
C LEU A 402 18.30 -8.90 9.82
N ILE A 403 17.45 -9.79 10.34
CA ILE A 403 16.06 -9.94 9.89
C ILE A 403 15.12 -9.51 11.01
N LEU A 404 14.20 -8.60 10.71
CA LEU A 404 13.04 -8.38 11.56
C LEU A 404 12.06 -9.54 11.38
N PRO A 405 11.61 -10.22 12.45
CA PRO A 405 10.63 -11.30 12.32
C PRO A 405 9.40 -10.81 11.55
N ALA A 406 9.07 -11.53 10.48
CA ALA A 406 7.84 -11.30 9.74
C ALA A 406 6.65 -11.44 10.68
N MET A 407 5.77 -10.43 10.69
CA MET A 407 4.54 -10.50 11.47
C MET A 407 3.38 -10.80 10.53
N TYR A 408 2.43 -11.61 11.00
CA TYR A 408 1.18 -11.85 10.31
C TYR A 408 0.00 -11.64 11.24
N ILE A 409 -1.15 -11.35 10.66
CA ILE A 409 -2.43 -11.26 11.34
C ILE A 409 -3.35 -12.24 10.67
N ASP A 410 -4.00 -13.08 11.47
CA ASP A 410 -4.89 -14.09 10.90
C ASP A 410 -6.05 -13.42 10.15
N GLY A 411 -6.46 -14.08 9.06
CA GLY A 411 -7.47 -13.53 8.16
C GLY A 411 -8.77 -13.18 8.89
N ALA A 412 -9.21 -13.98 9.87
CA ALA A 412 -10.45 -13.74 10.59
C ALA A 412 -10.38 -12.48 11.47
N THR A 413 -9.27 -12.26 12.16
CA THR A 413 -9.01 -11.04 12.94
C THR A 413 -8.93 -9.81 12.05
N ALA A 414 -8.12 -9.87 10.97
CA ALA A 414 -7.98 -8.79 9.99
C ALA A 414 -9.31 -8.38 9.35
N SER A 415 -10.16 -9.38 9.16
CA SER A 415 -11.50 -9.28 8.62
C SER A 415 -12.51 -8.66 9.61
N ALA A 416 -12.58 -9.19 10.84
CA ALA A 416 -13.63 -8.87 11.80
C ALA A 416 -13.33 -7.61 12.63
N CYS A 417 -12.07 -7.17 12.68
CA CYS A 417 -11.67 -5.99 13.44
C CYS A 417 -12.41 -4.75 12.93
N PRO A 418 -13.19 -4.04 13.77
CA PRO A 418 -13.78 -2.77 13.38
C PRO A 418 -12.68 -1.72 13.24
N ARG A 419 -13.01 -0.64 12.54
CA ARG A 419 -12.13 0.53 12.48
C ARG A 419 -11.92 1.09 13.88
N PRO A 420 -10.67 1.35 14.30
CA PRO A 420 -10.41 1.96 15.59
C PRO A 420 -10.83 3.43 15.63
N THR A 421 -11.24 3.90 16.80
CA THR A 421 -11.56 5.32 17.07
C THR A 421 -10.55 5.99 18.01
N ASP A 422 -9.70 5.20 18.68
CA ASP A 422 -8.71 5.66 19.65
C ASP A 422 -7.33 5.10 19.28
N PRO A 423 -6.32 5.95 19.01
CA PRO A 423 -5.01 5.51 18.54
C PRO A 423 -4.27 4.59 19.52
N ARG A 424 -4.39 4.83 20.84
CA ARG A 424 -3.78 3.99 21.88
C ARG A 424 -4.37 2.59 21.92
N THR A 425 -5.69 2.51 21.86
CA THR A 425 -6.42 1.24 21.82
C THR A 425 -6.06 0.47 20.55
N TRP A 426 -6.00 1.15 19.41
CA TRP A 426 -5.56 0.57 18.16
C TRP A 426 -4.13 0.04 18.24
N ARG A 427 -3.17 0.85 18.69
CA ARG A 427 -1.77 0.45 18.83
C ARG A 427 -1.63 -0.87 19.60
N ARG A 428 -2.32 -0.96 20.75
CA ARG A 428 -2.33 -2.18 21.57
C ARG A 428 -3.00 -3.35 20.86
N GLN A 429 -4.13 -3.13 20.22
CA GLN A 429 -4.84 -4.19 19.47
C GLN A 429 -4.01 -4.70 18.30
N PHE A 430 -3.43 -3.80 17.52
CA PHE A 430 -2.61 -4.10 16.37
C PHE A 430 -1.39 -4.92 16.77
N TYR A 431 -0.67 -4.48 17.81
CA TYR A 431 0.45 -5.22 18.38
C TYR A 431 0.05 -6.60 18.91
N ASN A 432 -1.02 -6.69 19.70
CA ASN A 432 -1.43 -7.96 20.32
C ASN A 432 -2.03 -8.97 19.32
N SER A 433 -2.53 -8.50 18.17
CA SER A 433 -3.09 -9.36 17.13
C SER A 433 -2.00 -9.94 16.22
N ALA A 434 -0.82 -9.31 16.20
CA ALA A 434 0.29 -9.72 15.36
C ALA A 434 0.99 -10.95 15.95
N GLN A 435 1.27 -11.91 15.08
CA GLN A 435 1.99 -13.13 15.42
C GLN A 435 3.25 -13.23 14.57
N GLU A 436 4.36 -13.66 15.17
CA GLU A 436 5.56 -13.96 14.39
C GLU A 436 5.30 -15.17 13.49
N VAL A 437 5.67 -15.06 12.21
CA VAL A 437 5.65 -16.21 11.30
C VAL A 437 6.60 -17.27 11.87
N PRO A 438 6.14 -18.52 12.10
CA PRO A 438 6.98 -19.56 12.67
C PRO A 438 8.25 -19.74 11.83
N ARG A 439 9.42 -19.59 12.47
CA ARG A 439 10.69 -19.97 11.84
C ARG A 439 10.66 -21.47 11.61
N PHE A 440 10.73 -21.91 10.36
CA PHE A 440 10.89 -23.34 10.07
C PHE A 440 12.19 -23.81 10.74
N GLY A 441 12.07 -24.83 11.58
CA GLY A 441 13.17 -25.35 12.39
C GLY A 441 14.34 -25.83 11.53
N GLY A 442 15.55 -25.60 12.05
CA GLY A 442 16.74 -26.35 11.64
C GLY A 442 16.75 -27.78 12.16
#